data_AF-A0A0K6GP61-F1
#
_entry.id   AF-A0A0K6GP61-F1
#
_cell.length_a   1.000
_cell.length_b   1.000
_cell.length_c   1.000
_cell.angle_alpha   90.00
_cell.angle_beta   90.00
_cell.angle_gamma   90.00
#
_symmetry.space_group_name_H-M   'P 1'
#
loop_
_entity.id
_entity.type
_entity.pdbx_description
1 polymer ?
#
loop_
_entity_poly.entity_id
_entity_poly.type
_entity_poly.pdbx_seq_one_letter_code
_entity_poly.pdbx_strand_id
1 'polypeptide(L)' 'MQEHFHFTTDQTKIQKQYAALFFFVSAQLSQIQFYLQRRNRHLTKQEDAVIIAIHLLGKLLGFSSERAWHRFVEGNLF' A
#
# COMPACT_ATOMS: atom_id res chain seq x y z
N MET A 1 -15.32 0.64 -19.42
CA MET A 1 -14.26 -0.38 -19.47
C MET A 1 -13.91 -0.76 -18.05
N GLN A 2 -14.40 -1.89 -17.58
CA GLN A 2 -13.99 -2.48 -16.31
C GLN A 2 -12.76 -3.31 -16.64
N GLU A 3 -11.58 -2.78 -16.31
CA GLU A 3 -10.33 -3.54 -16.47
C GLU A 3 -10.44 -4.73 -15.52
N HIS A 4 -10.82 -5.88 -16.06
CA HIS A 4 -10.76 -7.15 -15.35
C HIS A 4 -9.28 -7.48 -15.21
N PHE A 5 -8.66 -6.91 -14.17
CA PHE A 5 -7.34 -7.30 -13.72
C PHE A 5 -7.42 -8.75 -13.22
N HIS A 6 -7.33 -9.70 -14.13
CA HIS A 6 -7.09 -11.10 -13.82
C HIS A 6 -5.63 -11.26 -13.37
N PHE A 7 -5.30 -10.64 -12.24
CA PHE A 7 -4.18 -11.11 -11.45
C PHE A 7 -4.70 -12.27 -10.61
N THR A 8 -4.54 -13.49 -11.15
CA THR A 8 -4.52 -14.75 -10.41
C THR A 8 -3.33 -14.76 -9.46
N THR A 9 -3.27 -13.80 -8.54
CA THR A 9 -2.19 -13.72 -7.56
C THR A 9 -2.68 -14.39 -6.29
N ASP A 10 -1.95 -15.42 -5.87
CA ASP A 10 -2.09 -16.04 -4.56
C ASP A 10 -2.18 -14.95 -3.48
N GLN A 11 -3.36 -14.80 -2.89
CA GLN A 11 -3.65 -13.82 -1.84
C GLN A 11 -2.62 -13.90 -0.71
N THR A 12 -2.17 -15.11 -0.41
CA THR A 12 -1.12 -15.40 0.58
C THR A 12 0.20 -14.74 0.20
N LYS A 13 0.56 -14.73 -1.08
CA LYS A 13 1.78 -14.09 -1.60
C LYS A 13 1.70 -12.57 -1.45
N ILE A 14 0.54 -11.98 -1.75
CA ILE A 14 0.33 -10.53 -1.60
C ILE A 14 0.39 -10.14 -0.13
N GLN A 15 -0.27 -10.88 0.75
CA GLN A 15 -0.24 -10.63 2.20
C GLN A 15 1.19 -10.75 2.75
N LYS A 16 1.98 -11.74 2.31
CA LYS A 16 3.40 -11.86 2.68
C LYS A 16 4.22 -10.66 2.21
N GLN A 17 4.03 -10.20 0.97
CA GLN A 17 4.73 -9.02 0.45
C GLN A 17 4.34 -7.74 1.19
N TYR A 18 3.04 -7.56 1.47
CA TYR A 18 2.55 -6.47 2.29
C TYR A 18 3.19 -6.47 3.68
N ALA A 19 3.19 -7.61 4.38
CA ALA A 19 3.76 -7.73 5.71
C ALA A 19 5.27 -7.40 5.73
N ALA A 20 6.03 -7.89 4.74
CA ALA A 20 7.46 -7.58 4.62
C ALA A 20 7.72 -6.09 4.37
N LEU A 21 6.96 -5.47 3.46
CA LEU A 21 7.06 -4.03 3.19
C LEU A 21 6.65 -3.19 4.40
N PHE A 22 5.56 -3.56 5.05
CA PHE A 22 5.08 -2.86 6.23
C PHE A 22 6.11 -2.90 7.36
N PHE A 23 6.73 -4.05 7.62
CA PHE A 23 7.81 -4.17 8.61
C PHE A 23 9.00 -3.25 8.25
N PHE A 24 9.44 -3.28 6.99
CA PHE A 24 10.56 -2.45 6.52
C PHE A 24 10.25 -0.94 6.64
N VAL A 25 9.08 -0.52 6.16
CA VAL A 25 8.64 0.89 6.20
C VAL A 25 8.47 1.35 7.64
N SER A 26 7.87 0.53 8.51
CA SER A 26 7.70 0.86 9.93
C SER A 26 9.03 1.07 10.64
N ALA A 27 10.02 0.21 10.36
CA ALA A 27 11.35 0.32 10.95
C ALA A 27 12.10 1.60 10.51
N GLN A 28 11.82 2.10 9.31
CA GLN A 28 12.45 3.31 8.79
C GLN A 28 11.62 4.57 8.99
N LEU A 29 10.35 4.45 9.40
CA LEU A 29 9.40 5.55 9.45
C LEU A 29 9.93 6.73 10.27
N SER A 30 10.50 6.48 11.45
CA SER A 30 11.06 7.53 12.32
C SER A 30 12.20 8.32 11.66
N GLN A 31 12.96 7.69 10.76
CA GLN A 31 14.05 8.33 10.02
C GLN A 31 13.54 9.19 8.86
N ILE A 32 12.43 8.79 8.23
CA ILE A 32 11.82 9.52 7.11
C ILE A 32 10.72 10.49 7.56
N GLN A 33 10.23 10.38 8.80
CA GLN A 33 9.15 11.20 9.35
C GLN A 33 9.48 12.69 9.33
N PHE A 34 10.75 13.05 9.51
CA PHE A 34 11.21 14.44 9.39
C PHE A 34 11.01 15.01 7.98
N TYR A 35 11.14 14.17 6.94
CA TYR A 35 10.99 14.55 5.54
C TYR A 35 9.54 14.44 5.03
N LEU A 36 8.70 13.68 5.73
CA LEU A 36 7.28 13.53 5.39
C LEU A 36 6.48 14.74 5.92
N GLN A 37 6.34 15.78 5.10
CA GLN A 37 5.33 16.81 5.35
C GLN A 37 3.92 16.21 5.19
N ARG A 38 3.25 15.93 6.31
CA ARG A 38 1.85 15.49 6.35
C ARG A 38 0.93 16.53 5.69
N ARG A 39 0.54 16.30 4.43
CA ARG A 39 -0.58 17.05 3.81
C ARG A 39 -1.96 16.61 4.33
N ASN A 40 -2.05 15.44 4.95
CA ASN A 40 -3.30 14.82 5.44
C ASN A 40 -3.30 14.57 6.96
N ARG A 41 -2.77 15.51 7.76
CA ARG A 41 -2.68 15.41 9.24
C ARG A 41 -4.00 15.06 9.93
N HIS A 42 -5.12 15.34 9.28
CA HIS A 42 -6.49 15.27 9.81
C HIS A 42 -7.16 13.91 9.55
N LEU A 43 -6.59 13.07 8.70
CA LEU A 43 -7.10 11.71 8.46
C LEU A 43 -6.45 10.75 9.47
N THR A 44 -6.90 10.81 10.72
CA THR A 44 -6.45 10.01 11.86
C THR A 44 -6.69 8.50 11.71
N LYS A 45 -7.20 8.04 10.56
CA LYS A 45 -7.73 6.68 10.38
C LYS A 45 -6.68 5.63 10.01
N GLN A 46 -5.49 6.01 9.53
CA GLN A 46 -4.44 5.07 9.15
C GLN A 46 -3.04 5.62 9.50
N GLU A 47 -2.15 4.72 9.94
CA GLU A 47 -0.75 5.04 10.23
C GLU A 47 0.04 5.32 8.94
N ASP A 48 0.99 6.26 8.98
CA ASP A 48 1.76 6.67 7.79
C ASP A 48 2.53 5.50 7.17
N ALA A 49 3.05 4.58 8.00
CA ALA A 49 3.71 3.36 7.52
C ALA A 49 2.76 2.45 6.73
N VAL A 50 1.50 2.33 7.14
CA VAL A 50 0.48 1.55 6.43
C VAL A 50 0.23 2.16 5.06
N ILE A 51 -0.01 3.48 5.00
CA ILE A 51 -0.30 4.19 3.75
C ILE A 51 0.87 4.05 2.77
N ILE A 52 2.10 4.24 3.24
CA ILE A 52 3.31 4.14 2.42
C ILE A 52 3.54 2.70 1.95
N ALA A 53 3.41 1.72 2.84
CA ALA A 53 3.58 0.31 2.49
C ALA A 53 2.56 -0.15 1.44
N ILE A 54 1.30 0.25 1.59
CA ILE A 54 0.23 0.03 0.61
C ILE A 54 0.62 0.66 -0.75
N HIS A 55 1.03 1.93 -0.78
CA HIS A 55 1.40 2.59 -2.04
C HIS A 55 2.63 1.95 -2.73
N LEU A 56 3.64 1.56 -1.96
CA LEU A 56 4.83 0.89 -2.50
C LEU A 56 4.48 -0.49 -3.08
N LEU A 57 3.62 -1.24 -2.40
CA LEU A 57 3.15 -2.54 -2.88
C LEU A 57 2.40 -2.39 -4.21
N GLY A 58 1.52 -1.39 -4.34
CA GLY A 58 0.83 -1.09 -5.59
C GLY A 58 1.80 -0.84 -6.75
N LYS A 59 2.85 -0.04 -6.54
CA LYS A 59 3.89 0.18 -7.56
C LYS A 59 4.66 -1.09 -7.92
N LEU A 60 5.02 -1.90 -6.92
CA LEU A 60 5.74 -3.16 -7.13
C LEU A 60 4.93 -4.20 -7.91
N LEU A 61 3.61 -4.18 -7.74
CA LEU A 61 2.66 -5.01 -8.49
C LEU A 61 2.31 -4.42 -9.86
N GLY A 62 2.93 -3.31 -10.26
CA GLY A 62 2.77 -2.72 -11.59
C GLY A 62 1.54 -1.82 -11.75
N PHE A 63 0.88 -1.41 -10.66
CA PHE A 63 -0.24 -0.47 -10.75
C PHE A 63 0.25 0.93 -11.08
N SER A 64 -0.20 1.44 -12.24
CA SER A 64 0.05 2.81 -12.68
C SER A 64 -1.00 3.80 -12.17
N SER A 65 -2.15 3.32 -11.71
CA SER A 65 -3.27 4.13 -11.21
C SER A 65 -3.56 3.84 -9.74
N GLU A 66 -3.57 4.91 -8.93
CA GLU A 66 -3.99 4.84 -7.52
C GLU A 66 -5.42 4.31 -7.38
N ARG A 67 -6.30 4.64 -8.35
CA ARG A 67 -7.68 4.14 -8.38
C ARG A 67 -7.77 2.65 -8.65
N ALA A 68 -6.95 2.15 -9.58
CA ALA A 68 -6.87 0.72 -9.87
C ALA A 68 -6.28 -0.06 -8.67
N TRP A 69 -5.25 0.51 -8.04
CA TRP A 69 -4.67 -0.01 -6.82
C TRP A 69 -5.67 -0.07 -5.66
N HIS A 70 -6.40 1.01 -5.39
CA HIS A 70 -7.38 1.06 -4.30
C HIS A 70 -8.45 -0.02 -4.43
N ARG A 71 -9.00 -0.19 -5.65
CA ARG A 71 -9.98 -1.26 -5.93
C ARG A 71 -9.40 -2.66 -5.72
N PHE A 72 -8.12 -2.85 -6.03
CA PHE A 72 -7.45 -4.11 -5.77
C PHE A 72 -7.29 -4.38 -4.27
N VAL A 73 -6.88 -3.38 -3.49
CA VAL A 73 -6.72 -3.49 -2.03
C VAL A 73 -8.05 -3.85 -1.37
N GLU A 74 -9.13 -3.13 -1.69
CA GLU A 74 -10.47 -3.38 -1.15
C GLU A 74 -11.00 -4.79 -1.47
N GLY A 75 -10.62 -5.36 -2.62
CA GLY A 75 -11.11 -6.67 -3.05
C GLY A 75 -10.26 -7.88 -2.61
N ASN A 76 -9.04 -7.67 -2.12
CA ASN A 76 -8.07 -8.76 -1.92
C ASN A 76 -7.31 -8.73 -0.58
N LEU A 77 -7.15 -7.55 0.04
CA LEU A 77 -6.33 -7.36 1.24
C LEU A 77 -7.15 -7.17 2.52
N PHE A 78 -8.45 -6.91 2.39
CA PHE A 78 -9.41 -6.76 3.49
C PHE A 78 -10.61 -7.68 3.24
#